data_AF-A0A433SDB3-F1
#
_entry.id   AF-A0A433SDB3-F1
#
_cell.length_a   1.000
_cell.length_b   1.000
_cell.length_c   1.000
_cell.angle_alpha   90.00
_cell.angle_beta   90.00
_cell.angle_gamma   90.00
#
_symmetry.space_group_name_H-M   'P 1'
#
loop_
_entity.id
_entity.type
_entity.pdbx_description
1 polymer ?
#
loop_
_entity_poly.entity_id
_entity_poly.type
_entity_poly.pdbx_seq_one_letter_code
_entity_poly.pdbx_strand_id
1 'polypeptide(L)'
;MALRLFICFLADQCIMKPLLRCISVLALSTCFALLAGCTTTSVFKARVTTFQDWPENADQTAMTYTFYHLPGQDISLEQETYENLVRHPLDNAGFIEAAPDSQPRYLVYLFVWSGEKERQVSVPVYDNAPPPVLVPGYRNPYSGIWYGSHWVYPYGMGPRYMGERLVTQNYLHARLTLIIRDTHEPSEQGMPHSVYETTAITKSASRTLLQLIPLMAQAALSDFPAANGSERIVQIELEKGR
;
A
#
# COMPACT_ATOMS: atom_id res chain seq x y z
N MET A 1 11.20 7.77 -82.84
CA MET A 1 9.94 7.00 -82.91
C MET A 1 10.28 5.58 -82.51
N ALA A 2 9.58 5.03 -81.51
CA ALA A 2 9.93 3.84 -80.71
C ALA A 2 11.13 4.09 -79.75
N LEU A 3 11.10 3.79 -78.45
CA LEU A 3 10.12 3.05 -77.68
C LEU A 3 10.29 3.47 -76.20
N ARG A 4 9.42 4.38 -75.76
CA ARG A 4 9.05 4.57 -74.36
C ARG A 4 8.51 3.24 -73.82
N LEU A 5 9.28 2.44 -73.09
CA LEU A 5 8.70 1.32 -72.32
C LEU A 5 9.52 0.82 -71.13
N PHE A 6 10.72 1.35 -70.87
CA PHE A 6 11.56 0.89 -69.76
C PHE A 6 11.42 1.69 -68.45
N ILE A 7 10.55 2.71 -68.40
CA ILE A 7 10.49 3.65 -67.27
C ILE A 7 9.46 3.24 -66.20
N CYS A 8 8.58 2.26 -66.47
CA CYS A 8 7.49 1.94 -65.52
C CYS A 8 7.83 0.98 -64.38
N PHE A 9 9.01 0.35 -64.33
CA PHE A 9 9.27 -0.70 -63.32
C PHE A 9 10.18 -0.29 -62.15
N LEU A 10 10.82 0.86 -62.21
CA LEU A 10 11.76 1.31 -61.15
C LEU A 10 11.16 2.34 -60.19
N ALA A 11 9.98 2.88 -60.47
CA ALA A 11 9.36 3.93 -59.65
C ALA A 11 8.63 3.38 -58.40
N ASP A 12 8.17 2.12 -58.41
CA ASP A 12 7.35 1.57 -57.31
C ASP A 12 8.17 1.07 -56.10
N GLN A 13 9.48 0.84 -56.25
CA GLN A 13 10.29 0.23 -55.19
C GLN A 13 10.93 1.26 -54.23
N CYS A 14 10.77 2.57 -54.47
CA CYS A 14 11.48 3.60 -53.72
C CYS A 14 10.62 4.32 -52.66
N ILE A 15 9.29 4.22 -52.73
CA ILE A 15 8.37 4.93 -51.81
C ILE A 15 7.96 4.07 -50.61
N MET A 16 8.02 2.74 -50.75
CA MET A 16 7.49 1.82 -49.73
C MET A 16 8.45 1.61 -48.53
N LYS A 17 9.77 1.76 -48.72
CA LYS A 17 10.78 1.59 -47.67
C LYS A 17 10.75 2.67 -46.57
N PRO A 18 10.63 3.98 -46.85
CA PRO A 18 10.53 4.99 -45.80
C PRO A 18 9.20 4.89 -45.04
N LEU A 19 8.11 4.50 -45.71
CA LEU A 19 6.80 4.32 -45.10
C LEU A 19 6.77 3.14 -44.11
N LEU A 20 7.32 1.98 -44.51
CA LEU A 20 7.48 0.83 -43.60
C LEU A 20 8.40 1.14 -42.41
N ARG A 21 9.41 1.99 -42.60
CA ARG A 21 10.35 2.40 -41.55
C ARG A 21 9.71 3.37 -40.55
N CYS A 22 8.84 4.27 -41.02
CA CYS A 22 8.02 5.12 -40.15
C CYS A 22 6.97 4.30 -39.39
N ILE A 23 6.31 3.33 -40.04
CA ILE A 23 5.34 2.44 -39.37
C ILE A 23 6.04 1.57 -38.32
N SER A 24 7.24 1.04 -38.62
CA SER A 24 8.01 0.26 -37.65
C SER A 24 8.47 1.08 -36.44
N VAL A 25 8.85 2.35 -36.64
CA VAL A 25 9.24 3.25 -35.55
C VAL A 25 8.02 3.67 -34.72
N LEU A 26 6.87 3.92 -35.37
CA LEU A 26 5.62 4.23 -34.66
C LEU A 26 5.12 3.02 -33.84
N ALA A 27 5.14 1.82 -34.43
CA ALA A 27 4.72 0.59 -33.76
C ALA A 27 5.64 0.23 -32.58
N LEU A 28 6.95 0.44 -32.71
CA LEU A 28 7.89 0.24 -31.61
C LEU A 28 7.68 1.28 -30.48
N SER A 29 7.37 2.53 -30.82
CA SER A 29 7.05 3.58 -29.84
C SER A 29 5.73 3.35 -29.10
N THR A 30 4.70 2.83 -29.79
CA THR A 30 3.43 2.44 -29.14
C THR A 30 3.64 1.24 -28.20
N CYS A 31 4.52 0.30 -28.55
CA CYS A 31 4.86 -0.82 -27.68
C CYS A 31 5.54 -0.37 -26.37
N PHE A 32 6.47 0.60 -26.42
CA PHE A 32 7.09 1.13 -25.19
C PHE A 32 6.11 1.90 -24.30
N ALA A 33 5.09 2.56 -24.87
CA ALA A 33 4.04 3.22 -24.08
C ALA A 33 3.13 2.23 -23.34
N LEU A 34 2.94 1.02 -23.88
CA LEU A 34 2.13 -0.04 -23.26
C LEU A 34 2.88 -0.79 -22.14
N LEU A 35 4.22 -0.72 -22.08
CA LEU A 35 5.02 -1.30 -20.98
C LEU A 35 5.07 -0.42 -19.72
N ALA A 36 4.47 0.78 -19.73
CA ALA A 36 4.43 1.66 -18.56
C ALA A 36 3.45 1.22 -17.45
N GLY A 37 2.62 0.20 -17.69
CA GLY A 37 1.50 -0.15 -16.83
C GLY A 37 1.71 -1.35 -15.93
N CYS A 38 2.61 -1.26 -14.94
CA CYS A 38 2.61 -2.11 -13.74
C CYS A 38 3.37 -1.40 -12.60
N THR A 39 3.03 -0.14 -12.33
CA THR A 39 3.41 0.47 -11.06
C THR A 39 2.64 -0.25 -9.97
N THR A 40 3.34 -1.11 -9.21
CA THR A 40 2.84 -1.65 -7.95
C THR A 40 2.69 -0.49 -6.98
N THR A 41 1.57 0.23 -7.05
CA THR A 41 1.32 1.30 -6.09
C THR A 41 1.17 0.69 -4.71
N SER A 42 1.92 1.20 -3.75
CA SER A 42 1.82 0.72 -2.38
C SER A 42 0.56 1.30 -1.77
N VAL A 43 -0.41 0.46 -1.44
CA VAL A 43 -1.66 0.90 -0.82
C VAL A 43 -1.58 0.69 0.68
N PHE A 44 -1.78 1.75 1.45
CA PHE A 44 -2.05 1.65 2.89
C PHE A 44 -3.51 1.30 3.12
N LYS A 45 -3.78 0.39 4.06
CA LYS A 45 -5.15 0.00 4.42
C LYS A 45 -5.33 0.11 5.92
N ALA A 46 -6.40 0.78 6.35
CA ALA A 46 -6.82 0.85 7.73
C ALA A 46 -8.31 0.55 7.82
N ARG A 47 -8.70 -0.19 8.87
CA ARG A 47 -10.08 -0.32 9.28
C ARG A 47 -10.38 0.79 10.27
N VAL A 48 -11.37 1.61 9.96
CA VAL A 48 -11.78 2.75 10.77
C VAL A 48 -13.17 2.49 11.29
N THR A 49 -13.34 2.63 12.60
CA THR A 49 -14.65 2.60 13.27
C THR A 49 -14.89 3.97 13.88
N THR A 50 -16.06 4.56 13.62
CA THR A 50 -16.39 5.91 14.07
C THR A 50 -17.73 5.93 14.78
N PHE A 51 -17.76 6.59 15.94
CA PHE A 51 -18.97 6.96 16.68
C PHE A 51 -18.97 8.48 16.83
N GLN A 52 -20.13 9.11 16.63
CA GLN A 52 -20.20 10.56 16.69
C GLN A 52 -21.57 11.05 17.13
N ASP A 53 -21.54 12.22 17.74
CA ASP A 53 -22.67 13.05 18.13
C ASP A 53 -22.34 14.51 17.76
N TRP A 54 -21.93 14.71 16.50
CA TRP A 54 -21.47 16.01 16.02
C TRP A 54 -22.67 16.95 15.81
N PRO A 55 -22.61 18.21 16.28
CA PRO A 55 -23.74 19.12 16.15
C PRO A 55 -23.98 19.47 14.67
N GLU A 56 -25.24 19.35 14.21
CA GLU A 56 -25.62 19.65 12.81
C GLU A 56 -25.34 21.12 12.42
N ASN A 57 -25.32 22.02 13.40
CA ASN A 57 -25.03 23.46 13.22
C ASN A 57 -23.66 23.86 13.78
N ALA A 58 -22.72 22.93 13.89
CA ALA A 58 -21.38 23.24 14.35
C ALA A 58 -20.72 24.25 13.39
N ASP A 59 -20.42 25.44 13.91
CA ASP A 59 -19.71 26.48 13.19
C ASP A 59 -18.30 25.98 12.80
N GLN A 60 -18.14 25.55 11.54
CA GLN A 60 -16.89 24.98 11.02
C GLN A 60 -15.73 25.98 11.08
N THR A 61 -16.03 27.27 11.22
CA THR A 61 -15.07 28.36 11.31
C THR A 61 -14.33 28.44 12.66
N ALA A 62 -14.73 27.65 13.67
CA ALA A 62 -14.17 27.68 15.02
C ALA A 62 -13.76 26.30 15.55
N MET A 63 -13.22 25.41 14.71
CA MET A 63 -12.66 24.11 15.13
C MET A 63 -11.28 24.24 15.79
N THR A 64 -11.15 25.12 16.79
CA THR A 64 -9.91 25.26 17.56
C THR A 64 -9.75 24.10 18.52
N TYR A 65 -8.57 23.50 18.56
CA TYR A 65 -8.30 22.35 19.41
C TYR A 65 -7.00 22.47 20.19
N THR A 66 -6.90 21.71 21.27
CA THR A 66 -5.60 21.36 21.88
C THR A 66 -5.58 19.88 22.22
N PHE A 67 -4.39 19.30 22.30
CA PHE A 67 -4.24 17.95 22.84
C PHE A 67 -4.49 17.96 24.35
N TYR A 68 -5.28 17.00 24.83
CA TYR A 68 -5.53 16.86 26.25
C TYR A 68 -4.41 16.08 26.92
N HIS A 69 -3.82 16.68 27.94
CA HIS A 69 -2.87 16.04 28.85
C HIS A 69 -3.44 16.01 30.26
N LEU A 70 -3.14 14.97 31.02
CA LEU A 70 -3.59 14.91 32.42
C LEU A 70 -2.88 16.00 33.24
N PRO A 71 -3.63 16.81 34.02
CA PRO A 71 -3.02 17.82 34.87
C PRO A 71 -2.01 17.20 35.84
N GLY A 72 -0.80 17.77 35.89
CA GLY A 72 0.27 17.31 36.78
C GLY A 72 1.05 16.07 36.30
N GLN A 73 0.82 15.61 35.07
CA GLN A 73 1.62 14.57 34.43
C GLN A 73 2.54 15.17 33.37
N ASP A 74 3.83 14.81 33.42
CA ASP A 74 4.77 15.15 32.37
C ASP A 74 4.41 14.40 31.08
N ILE A 75 4.41 15.12 29.96
CA ILE A 75 4.16 14.55 28.64
C ILE A 75 5.41 13.76 28.23
N SER A 76 5.23 12.51 27.82
CA SER A 76 6.36 11.72 27.32
C SER A 76 6.79 12.22 25.94
N LEU A 77 8.09 12.17 25.65
CA LEU A 77 8.62 12.50 24.32
C LEU A 77 7.99 11.65 23.20
N GLU A 78 7.60 10.42 23.53
CA GLU A 78 6.85 9.52 22.64
C GLU A 78 5.47 10.09 22.30
N GLN A 79 4.72 10.51 23.32
CA GLN A 79 3.40 11.10 23.14
C GLN A 79 3.48 12.42 22.35
N GLU A 80 4.43 13.29 22.68
CA GLU A 80 4.67 14.54 21.95
C GLU A 80 4.98 14.25 20.46
N THR A 81 5.79 13.22 20.19
CA THR A 81 6.08 12.80 18.82
C THR A 81 4.83 12.33 18.08
N TYR A 82 3.93 11.61 18.76
CA TYR A 82 2.68 11.15 18.17
C TYR A 82 1.73 12.31 17.87
N GLU A 83 1.61 13.25 18.79
CA GLU A 83 0.82 14.47 18.62
C GLU A 83 1.33 15.29 17.44
N ASN A 84 2.66 15.48 17.34
CA ASN A 84 3.31 16.14 16.19
C ASN A 84 2.93 15.49 14.85
N LEU A 85 2.87 14.16 14.78
CA LEU A 85 2.51 13.42 13.56
C LEU A 85 1.02 13.53 13.20
N VAL A 86 0.16 13.78 14.19
CA VAL A 86 -1.30 13.85 14.02
C VAL A 86 -1.78 15.27 13.72
N ARG A 87 -0.98 16.31 14.00
CA ARG A 87 -1.32 17.72 13.66
C ARG A 87 -1.72 17.91 12.21
N HIS A 88 -0.86 17.52 11.26
CA HIS A 88 -1.16 17.71 9.84
C HIS A 88 -2.44 16.97 9.37
N PRO A 89 -2.70 15.71 9.79
CA PRO A 89 -4.01 15.09 9.59
C PRO A 89 -5.21 15.87 10.17
N LEU A 90 -5.07 16.48 11.35
CA LEU A 90 -6.11 17.32 11.96
C LEU A 90 -6.31 18.63 11.17
N ASP A 91 -5.21 19.27 10.76
CA ASP A 91 -5.24 20.48 9.94
C ASP A 91 -6.00 20.25 8.63
N ASN A 92 -5.74 19.11 7.95
CA ASN A 92 -6.45 18.72 6.74
C ASN A 92 -7.94 18.42 6.96
N ALA A 93 -8.33 18.06 8.19
CA ALA A 93 -9.72 17.86 8.58
C ALA A 93 -10.43 19.17 8.99
N GLY A 94 -9.73 20.31 8.93
CA GLY A 94 -10.27 21.64 9.23
C GLY A 94 -10.09 22.09 10.68
N PHE A 95 -9.38 21.33 11.50
CA PHE A 95 -9.03 21.73 12.86
C PHE A 95 -7.85 22.70 12.87
N ILE A 96 -7.81 23.61 13.84
CA ILE A 96 -6.72 24.57 14.00
C ILE A 96 -6.20 24.47 15.44
N GLU A 97 -4.91 24.25 15.62
CA GLU A 97 -4.34 24.20 16.96
C GLU A 97 -4.44 25.57 17.64
N ALA A 98 -5.00 25.58 18.84
CA ALA A 98 -5.17 26.78 19.64
C ALA A 98 -3.82 27.31 20.12
N ALA A 99 -3.68 28.64 20.20
CA ALA A 99 -2.50 29.23 20.80
C ALA A 99 -2.39 28.81 22.28
N PRO A 100 -1.17 28.65 22.85
CA PRO A 100 -0.97 28.15 24.21
C PRO A 100 -1.78 28.84 25.31
N ASP A 101 -2.07 30.14 25.14
CA ASP A 101 -2.82 30.96 26.11
C ASP A 101 -4.29 31.18 25.73
N SER A 102 -4.80 30.46 24.72
CA SER A 102 -6.20 30.57 24.28
C SER A 102 -7.04 29.39 24.76
N GLN A 103 -8.34 29.61 25.00
CA GLN A 103 -9.26 28.53 25.35
C GLN A 103 -9.70 27.80 24.06
N PRO A 104 -9.33 26.52 23.87
CA PRO A 104 -9.77 25.74 22.73
C PRO A 104 -11.23 25.31 22.90
N ARG A 105 -11.96 25.24 21.79
CA ARG A 105 -13.30 24.67 21.80
C ARG A 105 -13.28 23.15 21.95
N TYR A 106 -12.28 22.50 21.36
CA TYR A 106 -12.18 21.04 21.35
C TYR A 106 -10.94 20.53 22.08
N LEU A 107 -11.11 19.46 22.85
CA LEU A 107 -10.03 18.69 23.45
C LEU A 107 -9.85 17.40 22.67
N VAL A 108 -8.65 17.19 22.15
CA VAL A 108 -8.30 15.97 21.40
C VAL A 108 -7.52 15.03 22.31
N TYR A 109 -8.05 13.84 22.51
CA TYR A 109 -7.37 12.74 23.20
C TYR A 109 -6.80 11.82 22.13
N LEU A 110 -5.48 11.61 22.18
CA LEU A 110 -4.77 10.72 21.28
C LEU A 110 -4.24 9.52 22.03
N PHE A 111 -4.72 8.33 21.66
CA PHE A 111 -4.23 7.06 22.18
C PHE A 111 -3.65 6.23 21.04
N VAL A 112 -2.39 5.85 21.19
CA VAL A 112 -1.71 4.98 20.24
C VAL A 112 -1.29 3.70 20.95
N TRP A 113 -1.60 2.56 20.34
CA TRP A 113 -1.16 1.26 20.80
C TRP A 113 -0.55 0.49 19.64
N SER A 114 0.53 -0.25 19.92
CA SER A 114 1.11 -1.17 18.95
C SER A 114 1.58 -2.46 19.63
N GLY A 115 1.60 -3.54 18.86
CA GLY A 115 2.17 -4.80 19.29
C GLY A 115 2.57 -5.66 18.10
N GLU A 116 3.69 -6.37 18.22
CA GLU A 116 4.09 -7.37 17.25
C GLU A 116 3.23 -8.63 17.39
N LYS A 117 2.81 -9.18 16.26
CA LYS A 117 2.06 -10.43 16.19
C LYS A 117 2.65 -11.32 15.12
N GLU A 118 2.48 -12.62 15.31
CA GLU A 118 2.92 -13.63 14.35
C GLU A 118 1.75 -14.13 13.52
N ARG A 119 2.01 -14.46 12.26
CA ARG A 119 1.09 -15.18 11.39
C ARG A 119 1.83 -16.28 10.66
N GLN A 120 1.22 -17.45 10.56
CA GLN A 120 1.69 -18.50 9.67
C GLN A 120 1.18 -18.25 8.25
N VAL A 121 2.11 -18.23 7.30
CA VAL A 121 1.81 -18.09 5.87
C VAL A 121 2.34 -19.31 5.14
N SER A 122 1.49 -19.90 4.30
CA SER A 122 1.88 -21.00 3.43
C SER A 122 2.65 -20.46 2.25
N VAL A 123 3.91 -20.88 2.09
CA VAL A 123 4.74 -20.51 0.94
C VAL A 123 5.02 -21.74 0.08
N PRO A 124 4.90 -21.65 -1.26
CA PRO A 124 5.22 -22.76 -2.13
C PRO A 124 6.72 -23.03 -2.08
N VAL A 125 7.08 -24.30 -1.95
CA VAL A 125 8.46 -24.77 -2.03
C VAL A 125 8.70 -25.32 -3.42
N TYR A 126 9.73 -24.80 -4.08
CA TYR A 126 10.20 -25.31 -5.37
C TYR A 126 11.56 -25.96 -5.19
N ASP A 127 11.73 -27.12 -5.81
CA ASP A 127 13.04 -27.75 -5.94
C ASP A 127 13.59 -27.49 -7.34
N ASN A 128 14.82 -26.99 -7.38
CA ASN A 128 15.56 -26.68 -8.60
C ASN A 128 16.46 -27.84 -9.04
N ALA A 129 16.57 -28.91 -8.24
CA ALA A 129 17.37 -30.09 -8.53
C ALA A 129 16.45 -31.30 -8.75
N PRO A 130 16.01 -31.58 -9.99
CA PRO A 130 15.24 -32.78 -10.25
C PRO A 130 16.05 -34.03 -9.82
N PRO A 131 15.41 -35.04 -9.21
CA PRO A 131 16.10 -36.28 -8.86
C PRO A 131 16.67 -36.92 -10.14
N PRO A 132 17.82 -37.60 -10.05
CA PRO A 132 18.41 -38.25 -11.21
C PRO A 132 17.44 -39.29 -11.76
N VAL A 133 17.31 -39.34 -13.09
CA VAL A 133 16.47 -40.32 -13.78
C VAL A 133 17.36 -41.46 -14.26
N LEU A 134 16.90 -42.69 -14.06
CA LEU A 134 17.57 -43.87 -14.58
C LEU A 134 17.32 -43.96 -16.08
N VAL A 135 18.38 -43.79 -16.88
CA VAL A 135 18.33 -44.07 -18.31
C VAL A 135 18.57 -45.58 -18.50
N PRO A 136 17.62 -46.32 -19.10
CA PRO A 136 17.81 -47.74 -19.36
C PRO A 136 18.97 -47.93 -20.35
N GLY A 137 19.76 -48.99 -20.13
CA GLY A 137 20.85 -49.33 -21.03
C GLY A 137 20.35 -49.52 -22.47
N TYR A 138 21.13 -49.04 -23.43
CA TYR A 138 20.79 -49.12 -24.85
C TYR A 138 22.02 -49.48 -25.68
N ARG A 139 21.77 -50.11 -26.82
CA ARG A 139 22.80 -50.42 -27.80
C ARG A 139 22.86 -49.29 -28.82
N ASN A 140 24.03 -48.68 -29.00
CA ASN A 140 24.19 -47.65 -30.01
C ASN A 140 24.08 -48.29 -31.42
N PRO A 141 23.14 -47.85 -32.27
CA PRO A 141 22.90 -48.47 -33.57
C PRO A 141 24.03 -48.25 -34.58
N TYR A 142 24.88 -47.23 -34.40
CA TYR A 142 25.98 -46.91 -35.31
C TYR A 142 27.30 -47.56 -34.91
N SER A 143 27.62 -47.63 -33.61
CA SER A 143 28.87 -48.22 -33.12
C SER A 143 28.72 -49.66 -32.62
N GLY A 144 27.50 -50.14 -32.37
CA GLY A 144 27.23 -51.45 -31.80
C GLY A 144 27.63 -51.62 -30.33
N ILE A 145 28.16 -50.56 -29.70
CA ILE A 145 28.60 -50.55 -28.30
C ILE A 145 27.37 -50.56 -27.39
N TRP A 146 27.43 -51.38 -26.35
CA TRP A 146 26.40 -51.46 -25.32
C TRP A 146 26.69 -50.43 -24.22
N TYR A 147 25.76 -49.52 -23.99
CA TYR A 147 25.84 -48.56 -22.90
C TYR A 147 24.96 -49.08 -21.76
N GLY A 148 25.57 -49.32 -20.60
CA GLY A 148 24.85 -49.74 -19.40
C GLY A 148 23.89 -48.67 -18.88
N SER A 149 22.93 -49.08 -18.04
CA SER A 149 22.03 -48.16 -17.37
C SER A 149 22.83 -47.19 -16.50
N HIS A 150 22.49 -45.91 -16.56
CA HIS A 150 23.18 -44.87 -15.81
C HIS A 150 22.19 -43.80 -15.35
N TRP A 151 22.56 -43.10 -14.28
CA TRP A 151 21.77 -42.01 -13.72
C TRP A 151 22.14 -40.71 -14.41
N VAL A 152 21.14 -39.97 -14.88
CA VAL A 152 21.33 -38.65 -15.50
C VAL A 152 20.50 -37.63 -14.76
N TYR A 153 21.10 -36.49 -14.43
CA TYR A 153 20.36 -35.31 -14.00
C TYR A 153 19.77 -34.65 -15.25
N PRO A 154 18.43 -34.61 -15.41
CA PRO A 154 17.83 -34.00 -16.58
C PRO A 154 18.08 -32.49 -16.56
N TYR A 155 19.01 -32.02 -17.39
CA TYR A 155 19.22 -30.60 -17.62
C TYR A 155 17.99 -30.00 -18.33
N GLY A 156 17.48 -28.87 -17.81
CA GLY A 156 16.37 -28.14 -18.43
C GLY A 156 14.98 -28.45 -17.89
N MET A 157 14.85 -29.31 -16.86
CA MET A 157 13.61 -29.36 -16.08
C MET A 157 13.60 -28.18 -15.10
N GLY A 158 12.71 -27.21 -15.33
CA GLY A 158 12.55 -26.04 -14.48
C GLY A 158 12.11 -26.38 -13.04
N PRO A 159 11.91 -25.37 -12.18
CA PRO A 159 11.55 -25.56 -10.78
C PRO A 159 10.31 -26.45 -10.63
N ARG A 160 10.41 -27.51 -9.82
CA ARG A 160 9.30 -28.42 -9.53
C ARG A 160 8.64 -28.03 -8.21
N TYR A 161 7.32 -27.86 -8.23
CA TYR A 161 6.54 -27.62 -7.02
C TYR A 161 6.57 -28.86 -6.11
N MET A 162 7.06 -28.71 -4.88
CA MET A 162 7.22 -29.80 -3.90
C MET A 162 6.16 -29.77 -2.79
N GLY A 163 5.27 -28.77 -2.81
CA GLY A 163 4.25 -28.58 -1.79
C GLY A 163 4.38 -27.22 -1.10
N GLU A 164 3.68 -27.09 0.03
CA GLU A 164 3.66 -25.86 0.81
C GLU A 164 4.46 -26.03 2.11
N ARG A 165 5.14 -24.96 2.52
CA ARG A 165 5.78 -24.84 3.83
C ARG A 165 5.15 -23.70 4.59
N LEU A 166 4.74 -23.95 5.82
CA LEU A 166 4.32 -22.89 6.74
C LEU A 166 5.55 -22.13 7.22
N VAL A 167 5.55 -20.82 7.00
CA VAL A 167 6.57 -19.90 7.52
C VAL A 167 5.90 -18.91 8.45
N THR A 168 6.47 -18.72 9.63
CA THR A 168 6.04 -17.68 10.57
C THR A 168 6.55 -16.33 10.07
N GLN A 169 5.63 -15.37 9.92
CA GLN A 169 5.92 -13.99 9.56
C GLN A 169 5.43 -13.06 10.67
N ASN A 170 6.31 -12.17 11.11
CA ASN A 170 5.97 -11.14 12.10
C ASN A 170 5.35 -9.94 11.39
N TYR A 171 4.35 -9.34 12.01
CA TYR A 171 3.75 -8.10 11.56
C TYR A 171 3.38 -7.22 12.75
N LEU A 172 3.49 -5.91 12.56
CA LEU A 172 3.06 -4.91 13.50
C LEU A 172 1.53 -4.76 13.41
N HIS A 173 0.86 -4.85 14.55
CA HIS A 173 -0.54 -4.51 14.71
C HIS A 173 -0.65 -3.19 15.46
N ALA A 174 -1.17 -2.16 14.81
CA ALA A 174 -1.28 -0.83 15.39
C ALA A 174 -2.76 -0.41 15.47
N ARG A 175 -3.08 0.30 16.55
CA ARG A 175 -4.38 0.93 16.81
C ARG A 175 -4.14 2.37 17.21
N LEU A 176 -4.84 3.29 16.56
CA LEU A 176 -4.90 4.70 16.93
C LEU A 176 -6.35 5.03 17.24
N THR A 177 -6.60 5.56 18.43
CA THR A 177 -7.92 6.04 18.86
C THR A 177 -7.81 7.54 19.10
N LEU A 178 -8.71 8.28 18.45
CA LEU A 178 -8.80 9.73 18.56
C LEU A 178 -10.20 10.06 19.06
N ILE A 179 -10.26 10.79 20.18
CA ILE A 179 -11.52 11.24 20.80
C ILE A 179 -11.50 12.75 20.84
N ILE A 180 -12.55 13.38 20.34
CA ILE A 180 -12.74 14.83 20.34
C ILE A 180 -13.88 15.12 21.31
N ARG A 181 -13.60 16.01 22.27
CA ARG A 181 -14.60 16.47 23.23
C ARG A 181 -14.81 17.98 23.11
N ASP A 182 -16.06 18.42 23.14
CA ASP A 182 -16.41 19.85 23.15
C ASP A 182 -16.36 20.38 24.60
N THR A 183 -15.66 21.49 24.82
CA THR A 183 -15.51 22.14 26.12
C THR A 183 -16.71 23.01 26.50
N HIS A 184 -17.51 23.45 25.53
CA HIS A 184 -18.65 24.34 25.75
C HIS A 184 -19.93 23.57 26.13
N GLU A 185 -20.02 22.30 25.74
CA GLU A 185 -21.11 21.41 26.10
C GLU A 185 -20.61 20.37 27.12
N PRO A 186 -20.74 20.62 28.43
CA PRO A 186 -20.40 19.62 29.43
C PRO A 186 -21.44 18.49 29.40
N SER A 187 -20.97 17.24 29.48
CA SER A 187 -21.80 16.06 29.72
C SER A 187 -22.45 16.12 31.11
N GLU A 188 -23.42 15.24 31.36
CA GLU A 188 -24.15 15.12 32.65
C GLU A 188 -23.22 14.97 33.88
N GLN A 189 -21.98 14.53 33.66
CA GLN A 189 -20.97 14.30 34.69
C GLN A 189 -20.01 15.48 34.89
N GLY A 190 -20.25 16.62 34.23
CA GLY A 190 -19.39 17.82 34.30
C GLY A 190 -18.08 17.70 33.53
N MET A 191 -17.92 16.64 32.72
CA MET A 191 -16.79 16.45 31.81
C MET A 191 -17.15 16.96 30.41
N PRO A 192 -16.20 17.49 29.62
CA PRO A 192 -16.42 17.85 28.20
C PRO A 192 -17.15 16.73 27.43
N HIS A 193 -18.20 17.05 26.68
CA HIS A 193 -19.02 16.07 25.95
C HIS A 193 -18.25 15.48 24.77
N SER A 194 -18.32 14.16 24.59
CA SER A 194 -17.61 13.47 23.52
C SER A 194 -18.40 13.53 22.21
N VAL A 195 -17.98 14.39 21.29
CA VAL A 195 -18.68 14.64 20.03
C VAL A 195 -18.22 13.73 18.90
N TYR A 196 -16.99 13.21 18.96
CA TYR A 196 -16.45 12.34 17.92
C TYR A 196 -15.43 11.37 18.50
N GLU A 197 -15.58 10.08 18.20
CA GLU A 197 -14.64 9.03 18.55
C GLU A 197 -14.35 8.19 17.32
N THR A 198 -13.08 8.06 16.97
CA THR A 198 -12.65 7.26 15.82
C THR A 198 -11.48 6.37 16.20
N THR A 199 -11.53 5.12 15.76
CA THR A 199 -10.48 4.14 15.97
C THR A 199 -10.02 3.58 14.63
N ALA A 200 -8.76 3.81 14.29
CA ALA A 200 -8.09 3.24 13.12
C ALA A 200 -7.21 2.07 13.54
N ILE A 201 -7.39 0.93 12.88
CA ILE A 201 -6.62 -0.29 13.10
C ILE A 201 -5.95 -0.70 11.80
N THR A 202 -4.65 -0.96 11.85
CA THR A 202 -3.88 -1.45 10.71
C THR A 202 -2.96 -2.60 11.08
N LYS A 203 -2.46 -3.29 10.05
CA LYS A 203 -1.49 -4.38 10.14
C LYS A 203 -0.42 -4.12 9.08
N SER A 204 0.85 -4.13 9.48
CA SER A 204 1.97 -3.82 8.59
C SER A 204 3.16 -4.71 8.89
N ALA A 205 3.74 -5.34 7.88
CA ALA A 205 4.97 -6.13 8.02
C ALA A 205 6.25 -5.32 7.72
N SER A 206 6.14 -4.18 7.02
CA SER A 206 7.29 -3.44 6.50
C SER A 206 7.46 -2.02 7.06
N ARG A 207 6.36 -1.39 7.50
CA ARG A 207 6.38 -0.02 8.03
C ARG A 207 6.49 0.01 9.54
N THR A 208 7.20 0.99 10.06
CA THR A 208 7.33 1.27 11.48
C THR A 208 6.08 1.97 12.02
N LEU A 209 5.88 1.96 13.35
CA LEU A 209 4.75 2.64 13.98
C LEU A 209 4.69 4.14 13.62
N LEU A 210 5.82 4.84 13.67
CA LEU A 210 5.91 6.26 13.33
C LEU A 210 5.46 6.58 11.90
N GLN A 211 5.67 5.67 10.95
CA GLN A 211 5.17 5.81 9.58
C GLN A 211 3.67 5.54 9.47
N LEU A 212 3.12 4.71 10.37
CA LEU A 212 1.70 4.33 10.36
C LEU A 212 0.82 5.39 11.03
N ILE A 213 1.29 6.06 12.08
CA ILE A 213 0.49 7.05 12.84
C ILE A 213 -0.13 8.12 11.94
N PRO A 214 0.63 8.88 11.12
CA PRO A 214 0.04 9.93 10.29
C PRO A 214 -0.95 9.36 9.26
N LEU A 215 -0.68 8.17 8.71
CA LEU A 215 -1.57 7.49 7.76
C LEU A 215 -2.85 6.99 8.43
N MET A 216 -2.75 6.48 9.67
CA MET A 216 -3.90 6.06 10.46
C MET A 216 -4.77 7.24 10.84
N ALA A 217 -4.17 8.36 11.27
CA ALA A 217 -4.90 9.58 11.59
C ALA A 217 -5.58 10.19 10.34
N GLN A 218 -4.87 10.24 9.21
CA GLN A 218 -5.44 10.65 7.93
C GLN A 218 -6.62 9.76 7.53
N ALA A 219 -6.49 8.44 7.68
CA ALA A 219 -7.59 7.51 7.42
C ALA A 219 -8.77 7.73 8.38
N ALA A 220 -8.50 7.94 9.67
CA ALA A 220 -9.52 8.13 10.70
C ALA A 220 -10.35 9.41 10.48
N LEU A 221 -9.75 10.43 9.86
CA LEU A 221 -10.34 11.75 9.61
C LEU A 221 -10.80 11.97 8.16
N SER A 222 -10.53 11.04 7.25
CA SER A 222 -10.80 11.18 5.80
C SER A 222 -12.25 11.53 5.41
N ASP A 223 -13.23 11.07 6.18
CA ASP A 223 -14.66 11.29 5.94
C ASP A 223 -15.31 12.09 7.09
N PHE A 224 -14.52 12.92 7.77
CA PHE A 224 -15.03 13.68 8.91
C PHE A 224 -16.08 14.74 8.48
N PRO A 225 -17.22 14.87 9.18
CA PRO A 225 -17.76 13.99 10.23
C PRO A 225 -18.47 12.76 9.62
N ALA A 226 -17.97 11.56 9.91
CA ALA A 226 -18.51 10.33 9.33
C ALA A 226 -19.84 9.93 9.99
N ALA A 227 -20.59 9.01 9.38
CA ALA A 227 -21.82 8.48 9.97
C ALA A 227 -21.57 7.80 11.33
N ASN A 228 -22.49 8.00 12.28
CA ASN A 228 -22.41 7.39 13.61
C ASN A 228 -22.48 5.85 13.52
N GLY A 229 -21.61 5.15 14.26
CA GLY A 229 -21.54 3.69 14.29
C GLY A 229 -21.03 3.05 13.00
N SER A 230 -20.32 3.81 12.15
CA SER A 230 -19.82 3.30 10.88
C SER A 230 -18.49 2.54 11.04
N GLU A 231 -18.36 1.41 10.35
CA GLU A 231 -17.10 0.70 10.15
C GLU A 231 -16.76 0.69 8.66
N ARG A 232 -15.55 1.13 8.30
CA ARG A 232 -15.10 1.21 6.91
C ARG A 232 -13.64 0.84 6.75
N ILE A 233 -13.29 0.41 5.54
CA ILE A 233 -11.89 0.15 5.18
C ILE A 233 -11.42 1.29 4.30
N VAL A 234 -10.55 2.14 4.84
CA VAL A 234 -9.95 3.25 4.13
C VAL A 234 -8.67 2.78 3.46
N GLN A 235 -8.50 3.14 2.20
CA GLN A 235 -7.31 2.85 1.41
C GLN A 235 -6.67 4.17 1.00
N ILE A 236 -5.41 4.35 1.36
CA ILE A 236 -4.63 5.53 0.99
C ILE A 236 -3.58 5.06 -0.02
N GLU A 237 -3.65 5.61 -1.22
CA GLU A 237 -2.64 5.36 -2.24
C GLU A 237 -1.37 6.10 -1.85
N LEU A 238 -0.27 5.37 -1.70
CA LEU A 238 1.01 5.95 -1.36
C LEU A 238 1.77 6.17 -2.65
N GLU A 239 2.05 7.44 -2.95
CA GLU A 239 3.05 7.80 -3.96
C GLU A 239 4.35 7.04 -3.65
N LYS A 240 4.86 6.31 -4.64
CA LYS A 240 6.11 5.57 -4.49
C LYS A 240 7.23 6.59 -4.35
N GLY A 241 7.68 6.81 -3.12
CA GLY A 241 8.82 7.68 -2.82
C GLY A 241 10.01 7.35 -3.72
N ARG A 242 10.54 8.40 -4.37
CA ARG A 242 11.78 8.40 -5.14
C ARG A 242 12.97 7.97 -4.28
#